data_AF-A0AAW1J644-F1
#
_entry.id   AF-A0AAW1J644-F1
#
_cell.length_a   1.000
_cell.length_b   1.000
_cell.length_c   1.000
_cell.angle_alpha   90.00
_cell.angle_beta   90.00
_cell.angle_gamma   90.00
#
_symmetry.space_group_name_H-M   'P 1'
#
loop_
_entity.id
_entity.type
_entity.pdbx_description
1 polymer ?
#
loop_
_entity_poly.entity_id
_entity_poly.type
_entity_poly.pdbx_seq_one_letter_code
_entity_poly.pdbx_strand_id
1 'polypeptide(L)'
;MEFFARAKAVRLRSQHNKFLVAADDEESVKQSRNGSSKNSRWCVEPVENKPNLIRLKNSQSWKYLRATEDPYLLGMTGRRVGQSSPRLRLDPTVEWEPIKEGSHVKLRTRKGNFLRANGGIPPWNNSVTHDVPSRSSTQDWVLWTVDVLEVADYESTDEIKGSNVEDYNKGFLSKNSSTNSTISKLDFYKDCHDDVGSEIPSDDHHQVKKNNEEYDVESNCNTEDEYRGCLSRNASKGSTVSKKESYKECIEKEVVTPTPPKSVRSVRRFSNPQHSDSFNKLKSALDGLDDLLDDSDGHDTESEAEAEPVVEPTLHKPHLLEVKMAKHTLKELKDLDYETVLSLGKEKKLAEAVNVLIADVTMSGSGQVPRELETLGDRLKSMRQDHDSATQDIEEYTTFSIRRLEMKGELKKDATKAHELEAVEVGLSNTLMNARAKRVELLKQLEEVENTIKDTEKAQADNALEIDEIVSRIGEKSESLREMERKEKSWQVRKVEAERKLESVEEGWAKMQCLFEDV
;
A
#
# COMPACT_ATOMS: atom_id res chain seq x y z
N MET A 1 -15.94 -15.02 -22.10
CA MET A 1 -15.67 -15.39 -20.71
C MET A 1 -14.64 -16.52 -20.52
N GLU A 2 -14.46 -17.44 -21.48
CA GLU A 2 -13.53 -18.59 -21.31
C GLU A 2 -12.08 -18.25 -20.90
N PHE A 3 -11.49 -17.15 -21.43
CA PHE A 3 -10.10 -16.76 -21.12
C PHE A 3 -9.83 -16.48 -19.63
N PHE A 4 -10.87 -16.06 -18.90
CA PHE A 4 -10.78 -15.68 -17.50
C PHE A 4 -11.50 -16.66 -16.57
N ALA A 5 -12.28 -17.60 -17.11
CA ALA A 5 -13.09 -18.54 -16.34
C ALA A 5 -12.26 -19.44 -15.41
N ARG A 6 -11.04 -19.78 -15.82
CA ARG A 6 -10.12 -20.64 -15.05
C ARG A 6 -8.90 -19.90 -14.52
N ALA A 7 -8.73 -18.63 -14.84
CA ALA A 7 -7.53 -17.88 -14.50
C ALA A 7 -7.67 -17.18 -13.14
N LYS A 8 -6.80 -17.51 -12.19
CA LYS A 8 -6.72 -16.85 -10.88
C LYS A 8 -5.92 -15.55 -10.98
N ALA A 9 -4.82 -15.57 -11.72
CA ALA A 9 -3.97 -14.41 -11.96
C ALA A 9 -3.47 -14.37 -13.40
N VAL A 10 -3.42 -13.17 -13.97
CA VAL A 10 -3.06 -12.93 -15.37
C VAL A 10 -2.05 -11.78 -15.50
N ARG A 11 -1.37 -11.71 -16.65
CA ARG A 11 -0.78 -10.47 -17.18
C ARG A 11 -1.47 -10.12 -18.48
N LEU A 12 -1.61 -8.82 -18.72
CA LEU A 12 -2.20 -8.31 -19.95
C LEU A 12 -1.09 -7.68 -20.78
N ARG A 13 -0.84 -8.22 -21.97
CA ARG A 13 0.17 -7.74 -22.91
C ARG A 13 -0.49 -7.00 -24.07
N SER A 14 -0.10 -5.75 -24.30
CA SER A 14 -0.58 -4.93 -25.41
C SER A 14 0.07 -5.35 -26.73
N GLN A 15 -0.50 -4.90 -27.86
CA GLN A 15 0.08 -5.04 -29.19
C GLN A 15 1.50 -4.46 -29.33
N HIS A 16 1.88 -3.56 -28.43
CA HIS A 16 3.23 -2.98 -28.39
C HIS A 16 4.24 -3.85 -27.63
N ASN A 17 3.91 -5.11 -27.32
CA ASN A 17 4.71 -6.04 -26.51
C ASN A 17 5.09 -5.45 -25.14
N LYS A 18 4.13 -4.77 -24.50
CA LYS A 18 4.28 -4.22 -23.15
C LYS A 18 3.14 -4.72 -22.27
N PHE A 19 3.42 -4.89 -20.99
CA PHE A 19 2.47 -5.35 -20.01
C PHE A 19 1.74 -4.17 -19.34
N LEU A 20 0.48 -4.38 -18.97
CA LEU A 20 -0.24 -3.49 -18.07
C LEU A 20 0.37 -3.58 -16.66
N VAL A 21 0.89 -2.47 -16.15
CA VAL A 21 1.61 -2.40 -14.88
C VAL A 21 1.04 -1.28 -14.01
N ALA A 22 0.79 -1.60 -12.74
CA ALA A 22 0.53 -0.62 -11.69
C ALA A 22 1.78 0.23 -11.44
N ALA A 23 1.65 1.55 -11.49
CA ALA A 23 2.75 2.43 -11.15
C ALA A 23 2.98 2.44 -9.63
N ASP A 24 4.19 2.84 -9.24
CA ASP A 24 4.61 2.85 -7.84
C ASP A 24 3.98 4.01 -7.03
N ASP A 25 3.28 4.93 -7.70
CA ASP A 25 2.44 5.96 -7.07
C ASP A 25 1.11 5.38 -6.54
N GLU A 26 0.85 4.10 -6.80
CA GLU A 26 -0.36 3.36 -6.45
C GLU A 26 -1.68 3.98 -6.92
N GLU A 27 -1.63 4.93 -7.86
CA GLU A 27 -2.79 5.63 -8.41
C GLU A 27 -2.85 5.46 -9.93
N SER A 28 -1.72 5.46 -10.62
CA SER A 28 -1.66 5.40 -12.07
C SER A 28 -1.36 4.00 -12.58
N VAL A 29 -1.75 3.77 -13.84
CA VAL A 29 -1.37 2.56 -14.58
C VAL A 29 -0.62 2.95 -15.84
N LYS A 30 0.39 2.15 -16.16
CA LYS A 30 1.28 2.37 -17.30
C LYS A 30 1.57 1.06 -18.00
N GLN A 31 2.19 1.16 -19.17
CA GLN A 31 2.74 0.02 -19.87
C GLN A 31 4.23 -0.11 -19.57
N SER A 32 4.72 -1.33 -19.41
CA SER A 32 6.16 -1.60 -19.23
C SER A 32 6.56 -2.86 -19.96
N ARG A 33 7.81 -2.90 -20.45
CA ARG A 33 8.38 -4.15 -21.00
C ARG A 33 8.68 -5.17 -19.89
N ASN A 34 8.80 -4.72 -18.64
CA ASN A 34 9.09 -5.61 -17.52
C ASN A 34 7.84 -6.36 -17.04
N GLY A 35 7.58 -7.51 -17.66
CA GLY A 35 6.48 -8.39 -17.29
C GLY A 35 6.74 -9.29 -16.09
N SER A 36 7.94 -9.31 -15.49
CA SER A 36 8.23 -10.14 -14.30
C SER A 36 7.88 -9.43 -12.99
N SER A 37 7.60 -8.13 -13.05
CA SER A 37 7.22 -7.34 -11.87
C SER A 37 5.88 -7.83 -11.29
N LYS A 38 5.80 -7.89 -9.95
CA LYS A 38 4.53 -8.14 -9.23
C LYS A 38 3.45 -7.11 -9.58
N ASN A 39 3.85 -5.89 -9.93
CA ASN A 39 2.93 -4.83 -10.35
C ASN A 39 2.26 -5.11 -11.71
N SER A 40 2.77 -6.06 -12.49
CA SER A 40 2.18 -6.50 -13.77
C SER A 40 1.18 -7.66 -13.62
N ARG A 41 1.06 -8.22 -12.41
CA ARG A 41 0.18 -9.34 -12.08
C ARG A 41 -1.17 -8.85 -11.58
N TRP A 42 -2.23 -9.27 -12.24
CA TRP A 42 -3.61 -8.91 -11.94
C TRP A 42 -4.41 -10.15 -11.58
N CYS A 43 -4.96 -10.19 -10.36
CA CYS A 43 -5.90 -11.21 -9.92
C CYS A 43 -7.26 -10.93 -10.54
N VAL A 44 -7.89 -11.98 -11.05
CA VAL A 44 -9.20 -11.91 -11.69
C VAL A 44 -10.25 -12.25 -10.64
N GLU A 45 -11.13 -11.31 -10.35
CA GLU A 45 -12.28 -11.53 -9.47
C GLU A 45 -13.56 -11.48 -10.31
N PRO A 46 -14.30 -12.59 -10.46
CA PRO A 46 -15.62 -12.56 -11.12
C PRO A 46 -16.62 -11.75 -10.28
N VAL A 47 -17.54 -11.05 -10.95
CA VAL A 47 -18.57 -10.26 -10.26
C VAL A 47 -19.75 -11.16 -9.88
N GLU A 48 -20.09 -11.17 -8.58
CA GLU A 48 -21.28 -11.87 -8.07
C GLU A 48 -22.53 -11.40 -8.82
N ASN A 49 -23.38 -12.35 -9.25
CA ASN A 49 -24.61 -12.13 -10.00
C ASN A 49 -24.44 -11.54 -11.42
N LYS A 50 -23.21 -11.35 -11.92
CA LYS A 50 -22.94 -10.89 -13.29
C LYS A 50 -21.79 -11.70 -13.93
N PRO A 51 -22.07 -12.89 -14.48
CA PRO A 51 -21.02 -13.80 -14.98
C PRO A 51 -20.25 -13.27 -16.19
N ASN A 52 -20.70 -12.17 -16.81
CA ASN A 52 -20.02 -11.54 -17.94
C ASN A 52 -19.02 -10.44 -17.52
N LEU A 53 -18.96 -10.08 -16.23
CA LEU A 53 -18.10 -9.01 -15.73
C LEU A 53 -17.00 -9.55 -14.82
N ILE A 54 -15.82 -8.95 -14.95
CA ILE A 54 -14.66 -9.23 -14.10
C ILE A 54 -14.14 -7.95 -13.46
N ARG A 55 -13.44 -8.10 -12.34
CA ARG A 55 -12.64 -7.05 -11.71
C ARG A 55 -11.20 -7.49 -11.71
N LEU A 56 -10.30 -6.57 -12.06
CA LEU A 56 -8.86 -6.83 -12.07
C LEU A 56 -8.24 -6.16 -10.86
N LYS A 57 -7.73 -6.96 -9.93
CA LYS A 57 -7.08 -6.50 -8.70
C LYS A 57 -5.57 -6.66 -8.83
N ASN A 58 -4.79 -5.61 -8.61
CA ASN A 58 -3.35 -5.72 -8.66
C ASN A 58 -2.83 -6.60 -7.50
N SER A 59 -1.88 -7.49 -7.77
CA SER A 59 -1.36 -8.42 -6.76
C SER A 59 -0.46 -7.78 -5.71
N GLN A 60 0.14 -6.62 -5.99
CA GLN A 60 1.07 -5.95 -5.07
C GLN A 60 0.35 -4.84 -4.28
N SER A 61 -0.34 -3.93 -4.98
CA SER A 61 -1.03 -2.82 -4.31
C SER A 61 -2.43 -3.18 -3.82
N TRP A 62 -2.96 -4.34 -4.19
CA TRP A 62 -4.32 -4.80 -3.87
C TRP A 62 -5.45 -3.86 -4.34
N LYS A 63 -5.15 -2.86 -5.16
CA LYS A 63 -6.11 -1.91 -5.74
C LYS A 63 -6.72 -2.44 -7.03
N TYR A 64 -7.93 -1.98 -7.35
CA TYR A 64 -8.64 -2.36 -8.56
C TYR A 64 -8.28 -1.47 -9.74
N LEU A 65 -8.26 -2.05 -10.94
CA LEU A 65 -8.18 -1.30 -12.19
C LEU A 65 -9.50 -0.54 -12.41
N ARG A 66 -9.42 0.79 -12.43
CA ARG A 66 -10.58 1.68 -12.51
C ARG A 66 -10.55 2.53 -13.78
N ALA A 67 -11.68 2.60 -14.47
CA ALA A 67 -11.94 3.55 -15.53
C ALA A 67 -12.57 4.83 -14.96
N THR A 68 -11.91 5.98 -15.08
CA THR A 68 -12.47 7.26 -14.62
C THR A 68 -12.92 8.11 -15.79
N GLU A 69 -13.90 8.98 -15.56
CA GLU A 69 -14.41 9.86 -16.60
C GLU A 69 -13.50 11.07 -16.87
N ASP A 70 -12.42 11.19 -16.09
CA ASP A 70 -11.48 12.28 -16.20
C ASP A 70 -10.71 12.18 -17.52
N PRO A 71 -10.61 13.28 -18.29
CA PRO A 71 -9.71 13.34 -19.44
C PRO A 71 -8.28 13.00 -19.00
N TYR A 72 -7.57 12.18 -19.78
CA TYR A 72 -6.19 11.84 -19.45
C TYR A 72 -5.25 13.03 -19.71
N LEU A 73 -5.27 13.56 -20.94
CA LEU A 73 -4.48 14.71 -21.39
C LEU A 73 -5.30 15.54 -22.39
N LEU A 74 -5.13 16.86 -22.38
CA LEU A 74 -5.82 17.76 -23.32
C LEU A 74 -5.48 17.39 -24.77
N GLY A 75 -6.52 17.26 -25.62
CA GLY A 75 -6.39 17.06 -27.07
C GLY A 75 -6.48 15.60 -27.57
N MET A 76 -6.60 14.61 -26.68
CA MET A 76 -6.88 13.21 -27.06
C MET A 76 -8.24 12.74 -26.55
N THR A 77 -8.84 11.76 -27.24
CA THR A 77 -10.16 11.19 -26.95
C THR A 77 -10.18 10.25 -25.72
N GLY A 78 -9.01 9.79 -25.27
CA GLY A 78 -8.89 8.82 -24.19
C GLY A 78 -9.11 9.39 -22.78
N ARG A 79 -9.86 8.65 -21.98
CA ARG A 79 -10.10 8.92 -20.56
C ARG A 79 -9.17 8.13 -19.66
N ARG A 80 -8.93 8.63 -18.46
CA ARG A 80 -7.93 8.10 -17.53
C ARG A 80 -8.33 6.71 -17.02
N VAL A 81 -7.33 5.83 -16.95
CA VAL A 81 -7.42 4.58 -16.22
C VAL A 81 -6.41 4.65 -15.08
N GLY A 82 -6.81 4.19 -13.89
CA GLY A 82 -6.00 4.26 -12.69
C GLY A 82 -6.28 3.09 -11.75
N GLN A 83 -5.74 3.22 -10.54
CA GLN A 83 -5.95 2.28 -9.45
C GLN A 83 -6.85 2.89 -8.40
N SER A 84 -7.73 2.10 -7.81
CA SER A 84 -8.62 2.57 -6.74
C SER A 84 -8.73 1.62 -5.57
N SER A 85 -9.07 2.18 -4.41
CA SER A 85 -9.19 1.47 -3.13
C SER A 85 -10.06 0.20 -3.22
N PRO A 86 -9.73 -0.86 -2.45
CA PRO A 86 -10.52 -2.08 -2.39
C PRO A 86 -11.96 -1.89 -1.91
N ARG A 87 -12.28 -0.78 -1.25
CA ARG A 87 -13.64 -0.46 -0.78
C ARG A 87 -14.63 -0.24 -1.93
N LEU A 88 -14.13 0.06 -3.14
CA LEU A 88 -14.93 0.28 -4.33
C LEU A 88 -15.28 -1.02 -5.08
N ARG A 89 -15.26 -2.18 -4.41
CA ARG A 89 -15.69 -3.46 -4.98
C ARG A 89 -17.08 -3.40 -5.59
N LEU A 90 -17.96 -2.51 -5.14
CA LEU A 90 -19.32 -2.37 -5.66
C LEU A 90 -19.47 -1.28 -6.75
N ASP A 91 -18.37 -0.59 -7.10
CA ASP A 91 -18.42 0.51 -8.07
C ASP A 91 -18.39 -0.05 -9.52
N PRO A 92 -19.37 0.28 -10.38
CA PRO A 92 -19.37 -0.12 -11.79
C PRO A 92 -18.15 0.36 -12.58
N THR A 93 -17.38 1.35 -12.10
CA THR A 93 -16.17 1.87 -12.76
C THR A 93 -14.96 0.92 -12.68
N VAL A 94 -15.01 -0.09 -11.80
CA VAL A 94 -13.98 -1.14 -11.71
C VAL A 94 -14.40 -2.45 -12.39
N GLU A 95 -15.61 -2.49 -12.97
CA GLU A 95 -16.15 -3.65 -13.68
C GLU A 95 -15.76 -3.59 -15.16
N TRP A 96 -15.17 -4.68 -15.65
CA TRP A 96 -14.73 -4.83 -17.03
C TRP A 96 -15.41 -6.03 -17.66
N GLU A 97 -15.90 -5.86 -18.87
CA GLU A 97 -16.49 -6.94 -19.67
C GLU A 97 -15.46 -7.43 -20.70
N PRO A 98 -14.97 -8.67 -20.57
CA PRO A 98 -13.99 -9.21 -21.50
C PRO A 98 -14.68 -9.77 -22.76
N ILE A 99 -14.39 -9.17 -23.89
CA ILE A 99 -14.91 -9.55 -25.21
C ILE A 99 -13.80 -10.23 -26.02
N LYS A 100 -14.05 -11.46 -26.44
CA LYS A 100 -13.09 -12.29 -27.20
C LYS A 100 -13.03 -11.82 -28.66
N GLU A 101 -11.82 -11.61 -29.17
CA GLU A 101 -11.56 -11.25 -30.55
C GLU A 101 -10.35 -12.02 -31.07
N GLY A 102 -10.61 -13.15 -31.73
CA GLY A 102 -9.58 -14.10 -32.11
C GLY A 102 -8.80 -14.63 -30.89
N SER A 103 -7.49 -14.44 -30.90
CA SER A 103 -6.57 -14.79 -29.80
C SER A 103 -6.40 -13.67 -28.76
N HIS A 104 -7.09 -12.54 -28.92
CA HIS A 104 -6.97 -11.38 -28.06
C HIS A 104 -8.29 -11.12 -27.30
N VAL A 105 -8.21 -10.23 -26.32
CA VAL A 105 -9.37 -9.76 -25.57
C VAL A 105 -9.45 -8.23 -25.59
N LYS A 106 -10.67 -7.73 -25.74
CA LYS A 106 -11.05 -6.34 -25.48
C LYS A 106 -11.67 -6.25 -24.09
N LEU A 107 -11.25 -5.30 -23.27
CA LEU A 107 -11.85 -5.05 -21.96
C LEU A 107 -12.75 -3.83 -22.05
N ARG A 108 -14.06 -4.04 -22.02
CA ARG A 108 -15.08 -3.00 -22.18
C ARG A 108 -15.54 -2.48 -20.82
N THR A 109 -15.65 -1.16 -20.68
CA THR A 109 -16.26 -0.51 -19.52
C THR A 109 -17.79 -0.50 -19.68
N ARG A 110 -18.52 -0.26 -18.58
CA ARG A 110 -19.99 -0.10 -18.61
C ARG A 110 -20.49 0.92 -19.65
N LYS A 111 -19.70 1.96 -19.95
CA LYS A 111 -20.05 3.01 -20.92
C LYS A 111 -19.71 2.66 -22.37
N GLY A 112 -19.25 1.43 -22.64
CA GLY A 112 -18.90 0.98 -23.98
C GLY A 112 -17.51 1.37 -24.47
N ASN A 113 -16.68 1.99 -23.63
CA ASN A 113 -15.29 2.30 -23.95
C ASN A 113 -14.39 1.07 -23.73
N PHE A 114 -13.25 0.99 -24.41
CA PHE A 114 -12.34 -0.14 -24.28
C PHE A 114 -11.01 0.27 -23.66
N LEU A 115 -10.43 -0.62 -22.84
CA LEU A 115 -9.08 -0.45 -22.32
C LEU A 115 -8.08 -0.37 -23.47
N ARG A 116 -7.34 0.74 -23.54
CA ARG A 116 -6.46 1.11 -24.64
C ARG A 116 -5.04 1.32 -24.16
N ALA A 117 -4.12 0.61 -24.79
CA ALA A 117 -2.68 0.77 -24.66
C ALA A 117 -2.18 1.84 -25.64
N ASN A 118 -1.82 3.02 -25.14
CA ASN A 118 -1.31 4.08 -26.03
C ASN A 118 0.15 3.87 -26.43
N GLY A 119 0.41 3.93 -27.73
CA GLY A 119 1.73 4.07 -28.31
C GLY A 119 2.10 5.52 -28.62
N GLY A 120 3.21 5.73 -29.31
CA GLY A 120 3.61 7.04 -29.84
C GLY A 120 4.69 7.76 -29.03
N ILE A 121 4.67 9.09 -29.10
CA ILE A 121 5.68 10.00 -28.55
C ILE A 121 5.35 10.30 -27.07
N PRO A 122 6.32 10.58 -26.18
CA PRO A 122 6.04 11.13 -24.86
C PRO A 122 5.20 12.42 -24.95
N PRO A 123 4.29 12.71 -23.99
CA PRO A 123 4.05 12.00 -22.73
C PRO A 123 3.09 10.80 -22.84
N TRP A 124 2.53 10.54 -24.03
CA TRP A 124 1.48 9.52 -24.23
C TRP A 124 2.02 8.11 -24.27
N ASN A 125 3.30 7.97 -24.61
CA ASN A 125 3.95 6.67 -24.70
C ASN A 125 3.81 5.93 -23.37
N ASN A 126 3.38 4.68 -23.44
CA ASN A 126 3.15 3.84 -22.27
C ASN A 126 1.97 4.24 -21.37
N SER A 127 1.17 5.25 -21.73
CA SER A 127 -0.06 5.52 -21.00
C SER A 127 -1.11 4.45 -21.28
N VAL A 128 -2.05 4.30 -20.34
CA VAL A 128 -3.22 3.43 -20.47
C VAL A 128 -4.46 4.28 -20.26
N THR A 129 -5.40 4.18 -21.19
CA THR A 129 -6.64 4.97 -21.19
C THR A 129 -7.81 4.05 -21.51
N HIS A 130 -9.04 4.56 -21.42
CA HIS A 130 -10.17 3.89 -22.05
C HIS A 130 -10.84 4.81 -23.07
N ASP A 131 -11.16 4.26 -24.24
CA ASP A 131 -11.65 5.02 -25.39
C ASP A 131 -12.35 4.09 -26.39
N VAL A 132 -13.10 4.66 -27.33
CA VAL A 132 -13.55 3.95 -28.53
C VAL A 132 -12.60 4.34 -29.67
N PRO A 133 -11.78 3.39 -30.19
CA PRO A 133 -10.88 3.71 -31.28
C PRO A 133 -11.69 4.13 -32.51
N SER A 134 -11.50 5.38 -32.95
CA SER A 134 -12.19 5.97 -34.11
C SER A 134 -11.36 5.92 -35.40
N ARG A 135 -10.05 5.69 -35.28
CA ARG A 135 -9.12 5.64 -36.42
C ARG A 135 -8.64 4.21 -36.67
N SER A 136 -8.59 3.81 -37.93
CA SER A 136 -8.17 2.46 -38.36
C SER A 136 -6.79 2.06 -37.81
N SER A 137 -5.84 2.99 -37.75
CA SER A 137 -4.47 2.75 -37.24
C SER A 137 -4.37 2.50 -35.73
N THR A 138 -5.46 2.74 -34.99
CA THR A 138 -5.50 2.60 -33.52
C THR A 138 -6.48 1.54 -33.04
N GLN A 139 -7.14 0.83 -33.98
CA GLN A 139 -8.09 -0.24 -33.65
C GLN A 139 -7.44 -1.36 -32.86
N ASP A 140 -6.18 -1.67 -33.15
CA ASP A 140 -5.48 -2.76 -32.47
C ASP A 140 -5.02 -2.37 -31.05
N TRP A 141 -5.03 -1.08 -30.70
CA TRP A 141 -4.51 -0.61 -29.41
C TRP A 141 -5.39 -1.01 -28.23
N VAL A 142 -6.60 -1.50 -28.49
CA VAL A 142 -7.52 -2.03 -27.47
C VAL A 142 -7.45 -3.55 -27.33
N LEU A 143 -6.62 -4.21 -28.15
CA LEU A 143 -6.41 -5.65 -28.10
C LEU A 143 -5.34 -5.99 -27.08
N TRP A 144 -5.68 -6.87 -26.14
CA TRP A 144 -4.78 -7.39 -25.12
C TRP A 144 -4.63 -8.90 -25.27
N THR A 145 -3.39 -9.38 -25.17
CA THR A 145 -3.09 -10.81 -25.00
C THR A 145 -3.12 -11.13 -23.52
N VAL A 146 -3.79 -12.21 -23.14
CA VAL A 146 -3.89 -12.66 -21.74
C VAL A 146 -2.88 -13.77 -21.50
N ASP A 147 -1.87 -13.50 -20.68
CA ASP A 147 -0.91 -14.51 -20.23
C ASP A 147 -1.36 -15.01 -18.85
N VAL A 148 -1.82 -16.26 -18.76
CA VAL A 148 -2.29 -16.87 -17.50
C VAL A 148 -1.09 -17.27 -16.64
N LEU A 149 -1.06 -16.80 -15.39
CA LEU A 149 0.01 -17.10 -14.44
C LEU A 149 -0.37 -18.16 -13.42
N GLU A 150 -1.63 -18.15 -13.00
CA GLU A 150 -2.18 -19.13 -12.06
C GLU A 150 -3.56 -19.52 -12.54
N VAL A 151 -3.83 -20.81 -12.49
CA VAL A 151 -5.14 -21.41 -12.79
C VAL A 151 -5.83 -21.71 -11.46
N ALA A 152 -7.14 -21.55 -11.39
CA ALA A 152 -7.91 -22.01 -10.25
C ALA A 152 -8.02 -23.54 -10.31
N ASP A 153 -7.46 -24.23 -9.32
CA ASP A 153 -7.64 -25.67 -9.15
C ASP A 153 -9.11 -25.89 -8.75
N TYR A 154 -9.89 -26.45 -9.68
CA TYR A 154 -11.14 -27.10 -9.33
C TYR A 154 -10.86 -28.59 -9.31
N GLU A 155 -11.12 -29.26 -8.18
CA GLU A 155 -11.28 -30.70 -8.17
C GLU A 155 -12.42 -31.02 -9.14
N SER A 156 -12.12 -31.77 -10.19
CA SER A 156 -13.11 -32.29 -11.11
C SER A 156 -13.92 -33.36 -10.39
N THR A 157 -15.11 -33.02 -9.91
CA THR A 157 -16.15 -34.02 -9.67
C THR A 157 -16.84 -34.32 -11.00
N ASP A 158 -16.14 -35.03 -11.89
CA ASP A 158 -16.77 -35.69 -13.02
C ASP A 158 -16.97 -37.17 -12.67
N GLU A 159 -18.20 -37.60 -12.85
CA GLU A 159 -18.79 -38.89 -12.56
C GLU A 159 -17.99 -40.06 -13.14
N ILE A 160 -17.54 -40.98 -12.29
CA ILE A 160 -17.18 -42.34 -12.71
C ILE A 160 -18.46 -43.19 -12.66
N LYS A 161 -19.10 -43.38 -13.82
CA LYS A 161 -19.94 -44.55 -14.07
C LYS A 161 -19.03 -45.76 -14.30
N GLY A 162 -19.39 -46.86 -13.65
CA GLY A 162 -18.45 -47.91 -13.27
C GLY A 162 -18.08 -48.92 -14.35
N SER A 163 -17.06 -49.71 -14.02
CA SER A 163 -17.03 -51.15 -14.27
C SER A 163 -16.14 -51.82 -13.22
N ASN A 164 -16.69 -52.85 -12.58
CA ASN A 164 -16.02 -53.80 -11.69
C ASN A 164 -14.84 -54.48 -12.40
N VAL A 165 -13.75 -54.78 -11.69
CA VAL A 165 -13.17 -56.14 -11.54
C VAL A 165 -12.32 -56.17 -10.25
N GLU A 166 -12.51 -57.26 -9.51
CA GLU A 166 -11.84 -57.64 -8.27
C GLU A 166 -10.33 -57.93 -8.44
N ASP A 167 -9.67 -58.12 -7.30
CA ASP A 167 -8.47 -58.93 -7.10
C ASP A 167 -7.10 -58.24 -7.29
N TYR A 168 -6.46 -57.90 -6.18
CA TYR A 168 -5.19 -58.51 -5.71
C TYR A 168 -4.61 -57.70 -4.54
N ASN A 169 -4.82 -58.20 -3.32
CA ASN A 169 -3.95 -57.90 -2.19
C ASN A 169 -2.64 -58.69 -2.35
N LYS A 170 -1.51 -58.00 -2.54
CA LYS A 170 -0.20 -58.49 -2.11
C LYS A 170 0.83 -57.35 -2.03
N GLY A 171 1.04 -56.90 -0.79
CA GLY A 171 2.34 -56.72 -0.17
C GLY A 171 3.33 -55.73 -0.79
N PHE A 172 3.55 -54.61 -0.11
CA PHE A 172 4.91 -54.22 0.26
C PHE A 172 4.90 -53.47 1.60
N LEU A 173 5.22 -54.22 2.67
CA LEU A 173 5.70 -53.66 3.92
C LEU A 173 7.20 -53.37 3.76
N SER A 174 7.62 -52.14 4.01
CA SER A 174 8.90 -51.83 4.67
C SER A 174 8.84 -50.38 5.14
N LYS A 175 8.52 -50.17 6.43
CA LYS A 175 9.48 -49.84 7.49
C LYS A 175 10.40 -48.66 7.14
N ASN A 176 10.20 -47.56 7.85
CA ASN A 176 11.15 -47.11 8.87
C ASN A 176 10.42 -46.27 9.94
N SER A 177 10.18 -46.87 11.10
CA SER A 177 10.23 -46.19 12.40
C SER A 177 11.72 -45.88 12.68
N SER A 178 12.18 -44.98 13.54
CA SER A 178 11.63 -44.24 14.68
C SER A 178 12.86 -43.55 15.30
N THR A 179 12.72 -42.35 15.87
CA THR A 179 13.30 -42.09 17.20
C THR A 179 12.48 -41.01 17.91
N ASN A 180 12.02 -41.39 19.09
CA ASN A 180 11.20 -40.65 20.04
C ASN A 180 11.98 -39.53 20.74
N SER A 181 11.25 -38.54 21.27
CA SER A 181 11.47 -38.10 22.65
C SER A 181 10.14 -37.70 23.29
N THR A 182 9.72 -38.51 24.26
CA THR A 182 8.61 -38.28 25.21
C THR A 182 9.13 -37.47 26.41
N ILE A 183 8.20 -36.98 27.25
CA ILE A 183 8.30 -36.44 28.63
C ILE A 183 8.07 -34.92 28.65
N SER A 184 7.10 -34.32 29.36
CA SER A 184 6.14 -34.79 30.37
C SER A 184 5.05 -33.74 30.60
N LYS A 185 3.88 -34.23 31.02
CA LYS A 185 2.74 -33.50 31.56
C LYS A 185 2.98 -33.19 33.05
N LEU A 186 2.75 -31.95 33.49
CA LEU A 186 2.29 -31.66 34.85
C LEU A 186 1.55 -30.30 34.91
N ASP A 187 0.43 -30.34 35.61
CA ASP A 187 -0.64 -29.35 35.77
C ASP A 187 -0.38 -28.30 36.89
N PHE A 188 -1.38 -27.41 37.10
CA PHE A 188 -1.65 -26.47 38.23
C PHE A 188 -0.95 -25.09 38.18
N TYR A 189 -1.59 -23.91 38.37
CA TYR A 189 -2.80 -23.43 39.09
C TYR A 189 -3.60 -22.44 38.18
N LYS A 190 -4.94 -22.37 38.09
CA LYS A 190 -6.02 -22.03 39.06
C LYS A 190 -6.03 -20.57 39.56
N ASP A 191 -7.02 -19.79 39.11
CA ASP A 191 -7.96 -18.98 39.94
C ASP A 191 -9.10 -18.51 39.01
N CYS A 192 -10.31 -19.06 39.05
CA CYS A 192 -11.38 -19.06 40.05
C CYS A 192 -12.22 -17.76 40.08
N HIS A 193 -13.47 -17.97 39.66
CA HIS A 193 -14.68 -17.19 39.89
C HIS A 193 -14.88 -16.81 41.36
N ASP A 194 -15.76 -15.81 41.56
CA ASP A 194 -16.97 -15.85 42.41
C ASP A 194 -17.39 -14.39 42.73
N ASP A 195 -18.64 -13.94 42.88
CA ASP A 195 -19.98 -14.49 42.76
C ASP A 195 -20.99 -13.34 43.08
N VAL A 196 -22.30 -13.65 42.97
CA VAL A 196 -23.49 -13.01 43.59
C VAL A 196 -24.07 -11.78 42.84
N GLY A 197 -25.35 -11.72 42.45
CA GLY A 197 -26.56 -12.50 42.79
C GLY A 197 -27.70 -11.56 43.23
N SER A 198 -28.95 -12.00 43.03
CA SER A 198 -30.24 -11.42 43.47
C SER A 198 -30.79 -10.21 42.71
N GLU A 199 -32.10 -10.02 42.51
CA GLU A 199 -33.32 -10.85 42.51
C GLU A 199 -34.47 -9.87 42.13
N ILE A 200 -35.56 -10.41 41.61
CA ILE A 200 -36.78 -9.69 41.19
C ILE A 200 -37.58 -9.24 42.42
N PRO A 201 -38.40 -8.18 42.31
CA PRO A 201 -39.82 -8.38 42.63
C PRO A 201 -40.79 -7.75 41.62
N SER A 202 -41.83 -8.53 41.35
CA SER A 202 -43.12 -8.21 40.75
C SER A 202 -44.01 -7.38 41.71
N ASP A 203 -44.87 -6.52 41.17
CA ASP A 203 -46.25 -6.38 41.68
C ASP A 203 -47.20 -5.64 40.70
N ASP A 204 -48.46 -6.06 40.79
CA ASP A 204 -49.65 -5.75 39.99
C ASP A 204 -50.17 -4.30 40.09
N HIS A 205 -50.87 -3.81 39.04
CA HIS A 205 -52.31 -3.49 39.09
C HIS A 205 -52.86 -2.76 37.83
N HIS A 206 -53.86 -3.42 37.24
CA HIS A 206 -55.17 -2.91 36.79
C HIS A 206 -55.36 -2.06 35.52
N GLN A 207 -56.35 -2.55 34.78
CA GLN A 207 -56.98 -2.08 33.53
C GLN A 207 -57.68 -0.73 33.65
N VAL A 208 -57.92 -0.08 32.50
CA VAL A 208 -59.21 0.46 32.01
C VAL A 208 -58.98 0.97 30.57
N LYS A 209 -59.45 0.26 29.53
CA LYS A 209 -60.73 0.50 28.80
C LYS A 209 -60.79 1.86 28.07
N LYS A 210 -60.69 1.84 26.73
CA LYS A 210 -61.82 1.99 25.77
C LYS A 210 -61.38 2.50 24.39
N ASN A 211 -61.88 1.79 23.38
CA ASN A 211 -62.57 2.27 22.16
C ASN A 211 -61.70 3.00 21.12
N ASN A 212 -61.46 2.42 19.95
CA ASN A 212 -62.37 2.14 18.81
C ASN A 212 -62.33 3.26 17.77
N GLU A 213 -62.54 2.81 16.53
CA GLU A 213 -62.86 3.53 15.29
C GLU A 213 -61.64 3.97 14.46
N GLU A 214 -61.24 3.24 13.41
CA GLU A 214 -61.94 2.84 12.16
C GLU A 214 -61.73 3.89 11.03
N TYR A 215 -61.62 3.35 9.82
CA TYR A 215 -61.56 3.95 8.48
C TYR A 215 -60.19 4.20 7.82
N ASP A 216 -59.69 3.13 7.21
CA ASP A 216 -59.70 2.87 5.76
C ASP A 216 -59.22 3.90 4.70
N VAL A 217 -58.39 3.31 3.82
CA VAL A 217 -58.42 3.36 2.34
C VAL A 217 -57.57 4.42 1.61
N GLU A 218 -56.46 3.88 1.11
CA GLU A 218 -55.97 3.84 -0.27
C GLU A 218 -55.49 5.08 -1.04
N SER A 219 -54.48 4.76 -1.85
CA SER A 219 -54.18 5.23 -3.21
C SER A 219 -53.37 6.52 -3.32
N ASN A 220 -52.10 6.42 -3.73
CA ASN A 220 -51.61 6.58 -5.12
C ASN A 220 -51.98 7.96 -5.69
N CYS A 221 -51.10 8.76 -6.28
CA CYS A 221 -49.99 8.46 -7.18
C CYS A 221 -49.24 9.77 -7.54
N ASN A 222 -47.98 9.62 -7.98
CA ASN A 222 -47.22 10.37 -8.98
C ASN A 222 -47.52 11.86 -9.24
N THR A 223 -46.45 12.66 -9.31
CA THR A 223 -46.18 13.55 -10.46
C THR A 223 -44.69 13.93 -10.56
N GLU A 224 -44.16 13.79 -11.77
CA GLU A 224 -43.00 14.52 -12.29
C GLU A 224 -43.37 16.02 -12.43
N ASP A 225 -42.42 16.95 -12.25
CA ASP A 225 -41.97 17.84 -13.33
C ASP A 225 -40.99 18.94 -12.87
N GLU A 226 -39.98 19.12 -13.74
CA GLU A 226 -39.27 20.34 -14.14
C GLU A 226 -39.02 21.48 -13.13
N TYR A 227 -37.74 21.87 -12.98
CA TYR A 227 -37.36 23.28 -13.12
C TYR A 227 -35.92 23.44 -13.66
N ARG A 228 -35.84 24.24 -14.73
CA ARG A 228 -34.63 24.67 -15.43
C ARG A 228 -34.20 26.04 -14.88
N GLY A 229 -32.90 26.18 -14.59
CA GLY A 229 -32.16 27.45 -14.73
C GLY A 229 -31.93 28.27 -13.46
N CYS A 230 -30.66 28.48 -13.10
CA CYS A 230 -29.99 29.78 -13.24
C CYS A 230 -28.50 29.69 -12.87
N LEU A 231 -27.69 30.25 -13.75
CA LEU A 231 -26.30 30.61 -13.51
C LEU A 231 -26.25 31.66 -12.40
N SER A 232 -25.37 31.47 -11.41
CA SER A 232 -24.78 32.61 -10.71
C SER A 232 -23.32 32.36 -10.39
N ARG A 233 -22.58 33.43 -10.66
CA ARG A 233 -21.15 33.65 -10.48
C ARG A 233 -20.80 33.47 -9.01
N ASN A 234 -19.63 32.89 -8.73
CA ASN A 234 -18.80 33.35 -7.62
C ASN A 234 -17.34 33.08 -7.94
N ALA A 235 -16.62 34.16 -8.25
CA ALA A 235 -15.19 34.24 -8.10
C ALA A 235 -14.90 34.50 -6.62
N SER A 236 -14.09 33.66 -5.99
CA SER A 236 -13.26 34.12 -4.88
C SER A 236 -11.94 33.36 -4.86
N LYS A 237 -10.92 34.13 -4.55
CA LYS A 237 -9.49 33.84 -4.64
C LYS A 237 -9.07 32.90 -3.50
N GLY A 238 -8.11 32.03 -3.78
CA GLY A 238 -7.44 31.21 -2.79
C GLY A 238 -6.13 30.68 -3.35
N SER A 239 -5.08 31.49 -3.25
CA SER A 239 -3.69 31.14 -3.54
C SER A 239 -3.19 30.05 -2.60
N THR A 240 -2.42 29.08 -3.10
CA THR A 240 -1.14 28.66 -2.48
C THR A 240 -0.36 27.81 -3.47
N VAL A 241 0.78 28.36 -3.88
CA VAL A 241 1.83 27.72 -4.67
C VAL A 241 2.76 26.97 -3.71
N SER A 242 3.10 25.72 -4.03
CA SER A 242 4.37 25.12 -3.62
C SER A 242 4.84 24.13 -4.67
N LYS A 243 5.77 24.60 -5.50
CA LYS A 243 6.68 23.77 -6.29
C LYS A 243 7.69 23.13 -5.33
N LYS A 244 7.93 21.83 -5.46
CA LYS A 244 9.24 21.25 -5.15
C LYS A 244 9.64 20.27 -6.25
N GLU A 245 10.71 20.66 -6.93
CA GLU A 245 11.50 19.87 -7.87
C GLU A 245 12.21 18.75 -7.11
N SER A 246 12.34 17.58 -7.75
CA SER A 246 13.03 16.40 -7.20
C SER A 246 14.19 16.03 -8.12
N TYR A 247 15.39 16.06 -7.52
CA TYR A 247 16.65 15.63 -8.11
C TYR A 247 16.72 14.11 -8.24
N LYS A 248 17.22 13.65 -9.39
CA LYS A 248 17.67 12.27 -9.65
C LYS A 248 19.09 12.09 -9.12
N GLU A 249 19.38 10.95 -8.51
CA GLU A 249 20.73 10.38 -8.58
C GLU A 249 20.68 8.84 -8.63
N CYS A 250 21.56 8.31 -9.48
CA CYS A 250 21.66 6.93 -9.92
C CYS A 250 22.52 6.10 -8.95
N ILE A 251 22.17 4.84 -8.74
CA ILE A 251 23.10 3.83 -8.20
C ILE A 251 23.09 2.63 -9.14
N GLU A 252 24.21 2.47 -9.87
CA GLU A 252 24.57 1.23 -10.55
C GLU A 252 25.03 0.19 -9.54
N LYS A 253 24.64 -1.07 -9.78
CA LYS A 253 25.07 -2.24 -9.05
C LYS A 253 26.08 -3.00 -9.91
N GLU A 254 27.20 -3.39 -9.32
CA GLU A 254 28.00 -4.51 -9.82
C GLU A 254 28.17 -5.57 -8.73
N VAL A 255 28.14 -6.83 -9.16
CA VAL A 255 27.99 -8.05 -8.38
C VAL A 255 29.29 -8.85 -8.47
N VAL A 256 29.94 -9.18 -7.34
CA VAL A 256 30.79 -10.38 -7.19
C VAL A 256 30.76 -10.87 -5.72
N THR A 257 30.56 -12.18 -5.52
CA THR A 257 30.55 -12.91 -4.23
C THR A 257 31.85 -13.78 -4.08
N PRO A 258 32.07 -14.60 -3.02
CA PRO A 258 32.77 -14.23 -1.78
C PRO A 258 33.95 -15.17 -1.36
N THR A 259 34.88 -14.71 -0.51
CA THR A 259 35.74 -15.57 0.35
C THR A 259 36.10 -14.89 1.69
N PRO A 260 36.27 -15.62 2.82
CA PRO A 260 36.27 -15.07 4.19
C PRO A 260 37.69 -15.07 4.85
N PRO A 261 37.88 -14.68 6.13
CA PRO A 261 38.66 -13.50 6.51
C PRO A 261 40.04 -13.81 7.12
N LYS A 262 40.97 -12.86 7.05
CA LYS A 262 42.14 -12.83 7.94
C LYS A 262 42.43 -11.44 8.48
N SER A 263 42.45 -11.38 9.81
CA SER A 263 43.25 -10.50 10.66
C SER A 263 43.02 -8.99 10.56
N VAL A 264 42.36 -8.49 11.60
CA VAL A 264 42.52 -7.13 12.13
C VAL A 264 44.00 -6.72 12.06
N ARG A 265 44.30 -5.66 11.31
CA ARG A 265 45.54 -4.90 11.42
C ARG A 265 45.14 -3.42 11.46
N SER A 266 45.46 -2.81 12.60
CA SER A 266 45.61 -1.38 12.87
C SER A 266 45.49 -0.51 11.61
N VAL A 267 44.41 0.26 11.52
CA VAL A 267 44.34 1.40 10.60
C VAL A 267 45.39 2.41 11.07
N ARG A 268 46.42 2.54 10.24
CA ARG A 268 47.44 3.57 10.32
C ARG A 268 46.75 4.93 10.41
N ARG A 269 47.21 5.77 11.35
CA ARG A 269 47.01 7.21 11.25
C ARG A 269 47.51 7.65 9.88
N PHE A 270 46.64 8.22 9.06
CA PHE A 270 47.09 9.00 7.93
C PHE A 270 47.69 10.29 8.47
N SER A 271 48.98 10.25 8.75
CA SER A 271 49.81 11.45 8.75
C SER A 271 49.88 11.90 7.30
N ASN A 272 49.13 12.95 6.93
CA ASN A 272 49.28 13.58 5.62
C ASN A 272 50.19 14.81 5.80
N PRO A 273 51.42 14.80 5.28
CA PRO A 273 52.33 15.94 5.33
C PRO A 273 52.14 16.75 4.04
N GLN A 274 51.18 17.67 4.02
CA GLN A 274 51.05 18.64 2.90
C GLN A 274 51.04 20.10 3.33
N HIS A 275 50.74 20.41 4.60
CA HIS A 275 50.85 21.78 5.11
C HIS A 275 52.30 22.21 5.43
N SER A 276 53.26 21.27 5.46
CA SER A 276 54.67 21.60 5.75
C SER A 276 55.38 22.29 4.58
N ASP A 277 54.98 22.02 3.34
CA ASP A 277 55.76 22.45 2.18
C ASP A 277 55.66 23.95 1.93
N SER A 278 54.50 24.56 2.17
CA SER A 278 54.31 26.00 2.01
C SER A 278 54.98 26.81 3.12
N PHE A 279 54.94 26.29 4.35
CA PHE A 279 55.57 26.93 5.51
C PHE A 279 57.09 26.76 5.51
N ASN A 280 57.62 25.58 5.16
CA ASN A 280 59.07 25.37 5.05
C ASN A 280 59.69 26.25 3.95
N LYS A 281 58.96 26.46 2.85
CA LYS A 281 59.37 27.38 1.79
C LYS A 281 59.20 28.87 2.18
N LEU A 282 58.27 29.22 3.07
CA LEU A 282 58.16 30.57 3.66
C LEU A 282 59.31 30.82 4.66
N LYS A 283 59.60 29.84 5.52
CA LYS A 283 60.71 29.84 6.46
C LYS A 283 62.05 29.98 5.75
N SER A 284 62.26 29.23 4.67
CA SER A 284 63.44 29.36 3.80
C SER A 284 63.56 30.73 3.12
N ALA A 285 62.45 31.42 2.83
CA ALA A 285 62.45 32.78 2.29
C ALA A 285 62.74 33.84 3.37
N LEU A 286 62.29 33.61 4.61
CA LEU A 286 62.62 34.42 5.78
C LEU A 286 64.07 34.25 6.24
N ASP A 287 64.63 33.04 6.11
CA ASP A 287 66.05 32.74 6.33
C ASP A 287 66.94 33.47 5.30
N GLY A 288 66.52 33.54 4.04
CA GLY A 288 67.25 34.27 2.99
C GLY A 288 67.24 35.80 3.11
N LEU A 289 66.38 36.37 3.96
CA LEU A 289 66.34 37.81 4.24
C LEU A 289 67.27 38.22 5.41
N ASP A 290 67.74 37.28 6.22
CA ASP A 290 68.72 37.50 7.31
C ASP A 290 70.12 37.82 6.72
N ASP A 291 70.47 37.22 5.58
CA ASP A 291 71.72 37.44 4.85
C ASP A 291 71.85 38.84 4.19
N LEU A 292 70.75 39.61 4.15
CA LEU A 292 70.73 40.98 3.61
C LEU A 292 70.77 42.07 4.70
N LEU A 293 70.87 41.68 5.98
CA LEU A 293 70.78 42.61 7.12
C LEU A 293 71.94 42.51 8.13
N ASP A 294 73.01 41.77 7.82
CA ASP A 294 74.25 41.73 8.62
C ASP A 294 75.43 42.30 7.79
N ASP A 295 75.64 43.62 7.88
CA ASP A 295 76.89 44.28 7.50
C ASP A 295 77.61 44.75 8.78
N SER A 296 78.65 44.01 9.20
CA SER A 296 79.79 44.49 10.01
C SER A 296 80.99 43.60 9.64
N ASP A 297 82.24 44.05 9.47
CA ASP A 297 83.00 45.12 10.12
C ASP A 297 84.37 45.35 9.41
N GLY A 298 85.10 46.42 9.79
CA GLY A 298 86.57 46.40 9.69
C GLY A 298 87.33 47.75 9.83
N HIS A 299 87.69 48.12 11.08
CA HIS A 299 88.99 48.62 11.62
C HIS A 299 89.94 49.49 10.72
N ASP A 300 90.64 50.56 11.17
CA ASP A 300 91.29 50.82 12.47
C ASP A 300 91.89 52.26 12.59
N THR A 301 92.25 52.63 13.83
CA THR A 301 93.28 53.60 14.32
C THR A 301 93.00 55.08 14.64
N GLU A 302 93.62 55.48 15.75
CA GLU A 302 93.50 56.65 16.64
C GLU A 302 93.91 58.02 16.06
N SER A 303 93.29 59.11 16.55
CA SER A 303 93.99 60.16 17.34
C SER A 303 93.02 61.27 17.78
N GLU A 304 93.33 61.86 18.93
CA GLU A 304 92.60 62.90 19.66
C GLU A 304 92.53 64.25 18.94
N ALA A 305 91.42 64.99 19.10
CA ALA A 305 91.42 66.33 19.68
C ALA A 305 90.00 66.95 19.70
N GLU A 306 89.68 67.51 20.86
CA GLU A 306 88.55 68.35 21.27
C GLU A 306 87.98 69.35 20.24
N ALA A 307 86.63 69.46 20.18
CA ALA A 307 85.86 70.66 20.58
C ALA A 307 84.39 70.59 20.07
N GLU A 308 83.44 70.84 20.98
CA GLU A 308 82.03 71.20 20.69
C GLU A 308 81.89 72.74 20.48
N PRO A 309 80.69 73.31 20.15
CA PRO A 309 79.47 72.76 19.52
C PRO A 309 78.98 73.65 18.33
N VAL A 310 77.81 73.33 17.73
CA VAL A 310 76.67 74.26 17.47
C VAL A 310 75.62 73.62 16.51
N VAL A 311 74.43 73.35 17.08
CA VAL A 311 73.03 73.57 16.62
C VAL A 311 72.64 73.40 15.13
N GLU A 312 71.79 72.36 14.89
CA GLU A 312 70.62 72.19 13.97
C GLU A 312 70.66 72.67 12.48
N PRO A 313 69.83 72.13 11.53
CA PRO A 313 68.49 71.57 11.74
C PRO A 313 68.08 70.31 10.92
N THR A 314 67.03 69.67 11.44
CA THR A 314 65.93 68.92 10.78
C THR A 314 66.17 68.05 9.52
N LEU A 315 65.60 66.82 9.54
CA LEU A 315 64.52 66.33 8.64
C LEU A 315 64.55 64.78 8.47
N HIS A 316 63.39 64.11 8.61
CA HIS A 316 63.05 62.68 8.38
C HIS A 316 63.35 61.62 9.48
N LYS A 317 62.45 61.43 10.47
CA LYS A 317 62.47 60.25 11.40
C LYS A 317 61.13 59.69 11.94
N PRO A 318 60.02 59.53 11.17
CA PRO A 318 58.94 58.59 11.56
C PRO A 318 59.21 57.15 11.08
N HIS A 319 59.64 57.01 9.82
CA HIS A 319 59.71 55.75 9.10
C HIS A 319 60.69 54.71 9.71
N LEU A 320 61.80 55.19 10.28
CA LEU A 320 62.89 54.33 10.78
C LEU A 320 62.51 53.52 12.03
N LEU A 321 61.59 54.03 12.86
CA LEU A 321 61.17 53.33 14.09
C LEU A 321 60.21 52.18 13.77
N GLU A 322 59.26 52.41 12.86
CA GLU A 322 58.29 51.41 12.40
C GLU A 322 58.99 50.24 11.70
N VAL A 323 60.01 50.53 10.90
CA VAL A 323 60.84 49.52 10.23
C VAL A 323 61.64 48.68 11.23
N LYS A 324 62.20 49.28 12.29
CA LYS A 324 62.90 48.54 13.36
C LYS A 324 61.95 47.61 14.12
N MET A 325 60.74 48.08 14.42
CA MET A 325 59.71 47.26 15.08
C MET A 325 59.22 46.11 14.18
N ALA A 326 59.08 46.35 12.87
CA ALA A 326 58.71 45.32 11.90
C ALA A 326 59.77 44.22 11.80
N LYS A 327 61.07 44.58 11.73
CA LYS A 327 62.18 43.61 11.75
C LYS A 327 62.22 42.79 13.03
N HIS A 328 62.00 43.43 14.19
CA HIS A 328 61.91 42.73 15.47
C HIS A 328 60.76 41.73 15.52
N THR A 329 59.57 42.14 15.03
CA THR A 329 58.39 41.28 14.95
C THR A 329 58.62 40.07 14.04
N LEU A 330 59.32 40.26 12.92
CA LEU A 330 59.68 39.17 12.02
C LEU A 330 60.60 38.14 12.72
N LYS A 331 61.59 38.64 13.47
CA LYS A 331 62.55 37.81 14.22
C LYS A 331 61.87 37.00 15.33
N GLU A 332 60.92 37.60 16.04
CA GLU A 332 60.14 36.90 17.08
C GLU A 332 59.25 35.78 16.53
N LEU A 333 58.76 35.94 15.29
CA LEU A 333 57.79 35.02 14.68
C LEU A 333 58.44 33.94 13.81
N LYS A 334 59.72 34.09 13.45
CA LYS A 334 60.48 33.19 12.57
C LYS A 334 60.54 31.73 13.07
N ASP A 335 60.63 31.55 14.39
CA ASP A 335 60.80 30.23 15.02
C ASP A 335 59.47 29.56 15.41
N LEU A 336 58.34 30.26 15.28
CA LEU A 336 57.02 29.73 15.62
C LEU A 336 56.39 28.99 14.45
N ASP A 337 55.68 27.89 14.71
CA ASP A 337 54.88 27.22 13.68
C ASP A 337 53.61 28.03 13.34
N TYR A 338 53.05 27.79 12.15
CA TYR A 338 51.94 28.59 11.62
C TYR A 338 50.67 28.50 12.50
N GLU A 339 50.38 27.35 13.09
CA GLU A 339 49.27 27.14 14.04
C GLU A 339 49.45 27.96 15.32
N THR A 340 50.67 28.04 15.83
CA THR A 340 51.02 28.87 17.00
C THR A 340 50.92 30.36 16.66
N VAL A 341 51.31 30.76 15.44
CA VAL A 341 51.17 32.14 14.96
C VAL A 341 49.70 32.55 14.83
N LEU A 342 48.85 31.65 14.34
CA LEU A 342 47.39 31.85 14.23
C LEU A 342 46.70 31.88 15.60
N SER A 343 47.01 30.92 16.49
CA SER A 343 46.40 30.86 17.82
C SER A 343 46.77 32.03 18.73
N LEU A 344 47.96 32.62 18.54
CA LEU A 344 48.39 33.85 19.24
C LEU A 344 47.82 35.14 18.61
N GLY A 345 47.07 35.07 17.51
CA GLY A 345 46.52 36.23 16.81
C GLY A 345 47.61 37.14 16.20
N LYS A 346 48.81 36.59 15.97
CA LYS A 346 49.99 37.34 15.52
C LYS A 346 50.12 37.34 13.99
N GLU A 347 49.26 36.64 13.27
CA GLU A 347 49.26 36.57 11.81
C GLU A 347 48.96 37.93 11.15
N LYS A 348 48.18 38.80 11.81
CA LYS A 348 47.94 40.18 11.36
C LYS A 348 49.16 41.06 11.57
N LYS A 349 49.84 40.89 12.72
CA LYS A 349 51.09 41.60 13.05
C LYS A 349 52.22 41.21 12.09
N LEU A 350 52.28 39.94 11.68
CA LEU A 350 53.23 39.46 10.68
C LEU A 350 52.96 40.07 9.29
N ALA A 351 51.70 40.08 8.85
CA ALA A 351 51.32 40.69 7.58
C ALA A 351 51.58 42.21 7.58
N GLU A 352 51.30 42.90 8.70
CA GLU A 352 51.56 44.32 8.88
C GLU A 352 53.06 44.63 8.87
N ALA A 353 53.88 43.83 9.56
CA ALA A 353 55.34 43.97 9.54
C ALA A 353 55.91 43.80 8.12
N VAL A 354 55.45 42.80 7.35
CA VAL A 354 55.88 42.61 5.95
C VAL A 354 55.45 43.78 5.07
N ASN A 355 54.23 44.31 5.24
CA ASN A 355 53.76 45.47 4.49
C ASN A 355 54.54 46.76 4.80
N VAL A 356 54.88 47.01 6.07
CA VAL A 356 55.72 48.15 6.49
C VAL A 356 57.12 48.06 5.87
N LEU A 357 57.69 46.85 5.77
CA LEU A 357 58.97 46.62 5.12
C LEU A 357 58.90 46.81 3.59
N ILE A 358 57.83 46.36 2.94
CA ILE A 358 57.58 46.63 1.52
C ILE A 358 57.47 48.15 1.28
N ALA A 359 56.74 48.87 2.14
CA ALA A 359 56.56 50.32 2.05
C ALA A 359 57.89 51.09 2.19
N ASP A 360 58.76 50.71 3.13
CA ASP A 360 60.09 51.31 3.35
C ASP A 360 60.98 51.28 2.12
N VAL A 361 61.02 50.11 1.47
CA VAL A 361 61.83 49.89 0.28
C VAL A 361 61.28 50.68 -0.91
N THR A 362 59.95 50.81 -1.02
CA THR A 362 59.33 51.64 -2.07
C THR A 362 59.56 53.14 -1.89
N MET A 363 59.75 53.63 -0.66
CA MET A 363 59.98 55.04 -0.34
C MET A 363 61.45 55.48 -0.44
N SER A 364 62.39 54.54 -0.35
CA SER A 364 63.85 54.82 -0.31
C SER A 364 64.51 55.03 -1.68
N GLY A 365 63.75 55.14 -2.77
CA GLY A 365 64.25 55.61 -4.07
C GLY A 365 65.03 54.61 -4.94
N SER A 366 65.40 53.43 -4.42
CA SER A 366 65.77 52.29 -5.28
C SER A 366 64.47 51.65 -5.79
N GLY A 367 64.03 52.02 -6.99
CA GLY A 367 62.73 51.63 -7.57
C GLY A 367 62.51 50.13 -7.86
N GLN A 368 63.14 49.23 -7.10
CA GLN A 368 63.02 47.80 -7.24
C GLN A 368 62.81 47.18 -5.86
N VAL A 369 61.55 46.86 -5.52
CA VAL A 369 61.22 46.05 -4.35
C VAL A 369 61.88 44.68 -4.54
N PRO A 370 62.60 44.14 -3.53
CA PRO A 370 63.10 42.78 -3.58
C PRO A 370 61.94 41.84 -3.89
N ARG A 371 62.01 41.15 -5.03
CA ARG A 371 60.95 40.24 -5.51
C ARG A 371 60.58 39.20 -4.46
N GLU A 372 61.54 38.85 -3.60
CA GLU A 372 61.36 37.93 -2.47
C GLU A 372 60.33 38.44 -1.45
N LEU A 373 60.28 39.75 -1.17
CA LEU A 373 59.40 40.34 -0.16
C LEU A 373 57.94 40.48 -0.66
N GLU A 374 57.74 40.84 -1.94
CA GLU A 374 56.42 40.78 -2.58
C GLU A 374 55.91 39.33 -2.66
N THR A 375 56.78 38.40 -3.06
CA THR A 375 56.47 36.96 -3.11
C THR A 375 56.09 36.43 -1.71
N LEU A 376 56.73 36.94 -0.65
CA LEU A 376 56.42 36.59 0.73
C LEU A 376 55.03 37.07 1.16
N GLY A 377 54.68 38.32 0.82
CA GLY A 377 53.37 38.91 1.13
C GLY A 377 52.22 38.17 0.44
N ASP A 378 52.34 37.91 -0.87
CA ASP A 378 51.33 37.17 -1.64
C ASP A 378 51.17 35.74 -1.14
N ARG A 379 52.28 35.11 -0.75
CA ARG A 379 52.27 33.76 -0.19
C ARG A 379 51.59 33.69 1.16
N LEU A 380 51.88 34.63 2.07
CA LEU A 380 51.21 34.73 3.37
C LEU A 380 49.70 34.93 3.22
N LYS A 381 49.29 35.71 2.21
CA LYS A 381 47.87 35.91 1.88
C LYS A 381 47.21 34.64 1.35
N SER A 382 47.87 33.92 0.43
CA SER A 382 47.39 32.63 -0.08
C SER A 382 47.25 31.60 1.04
N MET A 383 48.27 31.48 1.91
CA MET A 383 48.26 30.52 3.02
C MET A 383 47.11 30.78 4.00
N ARG A 384 46.78 32.05 4.24
CA ARG A 384 45.63 32.43 5.07
C ARG A 384 44.31 32.00 4.42
N GLN A 385 44.15 32.28 3.12
CA GLN A 385 42.94 31.89 2.38
C GLN A 385 42.76 30.37 2.35
N ASP A 386 43.85 29.63 2.13
CA ASP A 386 43.84 28.16 2.13
C ASP A 386 43.48 27.61 3.52
N HIS A 387 44.03 28.21 4.59
CA HIS A 387 43.70 27.84 5.96
C HIS A 387 42.23 28.09 6.26
N ASP A 388 41.72 29.30 6.01
CA ASP A 388 40.33 29.66 6.28
C ASP A 388 39.35 28.77 5.49
N SER A 389 39.66 28.49 4.22
CA SER A 389 38.90 27.55 3.38
C SER A 389 38.93 26.13 3.94
N ALA A 390 40.09 25.62 4.36
CA ALA A 390 40.22 24.28 4.91
C ALA A 390 39.50 24.14 6.26
N THR A 391 39.54 25.16 7.12
CA THR A 391 38.79 25.20 8.37
C THR A 391 37.28 25.15 8.10
N GLN A 392 36.79 25.96 7.15
CA GLN A 392 35.39 25.93 6.75
C GLN A 392 34.96 24.55 6.25
N ASP A 393 35.75 23.92 5.37
CA ASP A 393 35.45 22.57 4.86
C ASP A 393 35.40 21.52 5.99
N ILE A 394 36.29 21.63 6.99
CA ILE A 394 36.29 20.75 8.16
C ILE A 394 35.02 20.98 8.99
N GLU A 395 34.62 22.23 9.24
CA GLU A 395 33.39 22.55 9.97
C GLU A 395 32.13 22.05 9.24
N GLU A 396 32.05 22.26 7.92
CA GLU A 396 30.98 21.75 7.08
C GLU A 396 30.92 20.22 7.11
N TYR A 397 32.08 19.55 7.01
CA TYR A 397 32.16 18.10 7.12
C TYR A 397 31.73 17.60 8.50
N THR A 398 32.13 18.26 9.59
CA THR A 398 31.70 17.86 10.95
C THR A 398 30.18 17.97 11.08
N THR A 399 29.59 19.06 10.62
CA THR A 399 28.13 19.28 10.60
C THR A 399 27.42 18.21 9.76
N PHE A 400 27.90 17.95 8.54
CA PHE A 400 27.39 16.89 7.68
C PHE A 400 27.48 15.50 8.35
N SER A 401 28.61 15.21 9.00
CA SER A 401 28.85 13.92 9.64
C SER A 401 27.88 13.65 10.80
N ILE A 402 27.58 14.69 11.60
CA ILE A 402 26.59 14.64 12.67
C ILE A 402 25.20 14.39 12.07
N ARG A 403 24.80 15.18 11.07
CA ARG A 403 23.48 15.05 10.43
C ARG A 403 23.28 13.67 9.79
N ARG A 404 24.32 13.12 9.17
CA ARG A 404 24.31 11.76 8.61
C ARG A 404 24.08 10.69 9.68
N LEU A 405 24.66 10.84 10.86
CA LEU A 405 24.44 9.92 11.99
C LEU A 405 23.01 10.01 12.53
N GLU A 406 22.45 11.21 12.64
CA GLU A 406 21.05 11.43 13.00
C GLU A 406 20.09 10.72 12.04
N MET A 407 20.23 10.97 10.72
CA MET A 407 19.40 10.32 9.70
C MET A 407 19.54 8.79 9.72
N LYS A 408 20.74 8.28 9.97
CA LYS A 408 20.96 6.83 10.13
C LYS A 408 20.23 6.27 11.35
N GLY A 409 20.14 7.03 12.44
CA GLY A 409 19.36 6.68 13.63
C GLY A 409 17.86 6.65 13.35
N GLU A 410 17.34 7.69 12.69
CA GLU A 410 15.93 7.77 12.27
C GLU A 410 15.55 6.61 11.35
N LEU A 411 16.38 6.31 10.35
CA LEU A 411 16.14 5.20 9.41
C LEU A 411 16.08 3.84 10.12
N LYS A 412 16.93 3.61 11.13
CA LYS A 412 16.86 2.39 11.93
C LYS A 412 15.55 2.29 12.72
N LYS A 413 15.11 3.40 13.32
CA LYS A 413 13.84 3.46 14.06
C LYS A 413 12.64 3.22 13.15
N ASP A 414 12.69 3.73 11.93
CA ASP A 414 11.61 3.51 10.97
C ASP A 414 11.64 2.10 10.38
N ALA A 415 12.82 1.50 10.19
CA ALA A 415 12.96 0.09 9.83
C ALA A 415 12.38 -0.85 10.89
N THR A 416 12.59 -0.58 12.19
CA THR A 416 11.99 -1.40 13.26
C THR A 416 10.47 -1.27 13.29
N LYS A 417 9.93 -0.06 13.14
CA LYS A 417 8.47 0.14 13.05
C LYS A 417 7.88 -0.54 11.82
N ALA A 418 8.58 -0.52 10.68
CA ALA A 418 8.11 -1.20 9.47
C ALA A 418 7.98 -2.71 9.68
N HIS A 419 8.95 -3.34 10.35
CA HIS A 419 8.86 -4.76 10.71
C HIS A 419 7.73 -5.06 11.72
N GLU A 420 7.49 -4.18 12.70
CA GLU A 420 6.35 -4.33 13.61
C GLU A 420 5.01 -4.26 12.87
N LEU A 421 4.87 -3.32 11.92
CA LEU A 421 3.67 -3.21 11.10
C LEU A 421 3.47 -4.42 10.17
N GLU A 422 4.55 -4.97 9.60
CA GLU A 422 4.50 -6.20 8.80
C GLU A 422 4.00 -7.40 9.64
N ALA A 423 4.46 -7.53 10.89
CA ALA A 423 3.97 -8.57 11.79
C ALA A 423 2.47 -8.42 12.10
N VAL A 424 2.00 -7.18 12.30
CA VAL A 424 0.56 -6.88 12.50
C VAL A 424 -0.25 -7.22 11.23
N GLU A 425 0.26 -6.91 10.04
CA GLU A 425 -0.39 -7.23 8.77
C GLU A 425 -0.55 -8.74 8.59
N VAL A 426 0.49 -9.53 8.90
CA VAL A 426 0.41 -11.00 8.87
C VAL A 426 -0.64 -11.53 9.85
N GLY A 427 -0.72 -10.97 11.06
CA GLY A 427 -1.75 -11.33 12.05
C GLY A 427 -3.18 -11.01 11.58
N LEU A 428 -3.37 -9.85 10.95
CA LEU A 428 -4.65 -9.44 10.35
C LEU A 428 -5.03 -10.35 9.17
N SER A 429 -4.07 -10.76 8.35
CA SER A 429 -4.32 -11.67 7.23
C SER A 429 -4.80 -13.05 7.70
N ASN A 430 -4.19 -13.59 8.76
CA ASN A 430 -4.58 -14.87 9.34
C ASN A 430 -5.99 -14.82 9.97
N THR A 431 -6.30 -13.76 10.72
CA THR A 431 -7.64 -13.58 11.30
C THR A 431 -8.70 -13.41 10.22
N LEU A 432 -8.41 -12.67 9.15
CA LEU A 432 -9.29 -12.54 7.98
C LEU A 432 -9.52 -13.90 7.28
N MET A 433 -8.47 -14.71 7.13
CA MET A 433 -8.57 -16.06 6.55
C MET A 433 -9.47 -16.96 7.39
N ASN A 434 -9.31 -16.97 8.71
CA ASN A 434 -10.15 -17.73 9.64
C ASN A 434 -11.61 -17.25 9.61
N ALA A 435 -11.84 -15.93 9.56
CA ALA A 435 -13.19 -15.38 9.44
C ALA A 435 -13.86 -15.78 8.11
N ARG A 436 -13.11 -15.79 7.01
CA ARG A 436 -13.61 -16.28 5.71
C ARG A 436 -13.96 -17.76 5.73
N ALA A 437 -13.13 -18.60 6.35
CA ALA A 437 -13.41 -20.02 6.51
C ALA A 437 -14.71 -20.25 7.31
N LYS A 438 -14.88 -19.55 8.45
CA LYS A 438 -16.12 -19.61 9.24
C LYS A 438 -17.35 -19.16 8.45
N ARG A 439 -17.22 -18.13 7.61
CA ARG A 439 -18.32 -17.66 6.75
C ARG A 439 -18.76 -18.75 5.77
N VAL A 440 -17.82 -19.45 5.14
CA VAL A 440 -18.14 -20.54 4.20
C VAL A 440 -18.86 -21.68 4.91
N GLU A 441 -18.43 -22.04 6.12
CA GLU A 441 -19.10 -23.07 6.94
C GLU A 441 -20.54 -22.67 7.29
N LEU A 442 -20.75 -21.44 7.74
CA LEU A 442 -22.11 -20.94 8.05
C LEU A 442 -23.02 -20.91 6.81
N LEU A 443 -22.49 -20.59 5.63
CA LEU A 443 -23.27 -20.63 4.39
C LEU A 443 -23.71 -22.04 4.03
N LYS A 444 -22.84 -23.03 4.24
CA LYS A 444 -23.19 -24.45 4.03
C LYS A 444 -24.31 -24.89 4.98
N GLN A 445 -24.23 -24.50 6.26
CA GLN A 445 -25.28 -24.80 7.24
C GLN A 445 -26.61 -24.14 6.88
N LEU A 446 -26.58 -22.90 6.37
CA LEU A 446 -27.79 -22.22 5.90
C LEU A 446 -28.43 -22.92 4.70
N GLU A 447 -27.63 -23.39 3.74
CA GLU A 447 -28.12 -24.15 2.59
C GLU A 447 -28.77 -25.48 3.00
N GLU A 448 -28.18 -26.19 3.97
CA GLU A 448 -28.75 -27.41 4.54
C GLU A 448 -30.11 -27.13 5.22
N VAL A 449 -30.19 -26.07 6.02
CA VAL A 449 -31.45 -25.65 6.67
C VAL A 449 -32.49 -25.26 5.63
N GLU A 450 -32.12 -24.53 4.58
CA GLU A 450 -33.05 -24.16 3.51
C GLU A 450 -33.62 -25.40 2.78
N ASN A 451 -32.80 -26.41 2.53
CA ASN A 451 -33.25 -27.66 1.92
C ASN A 451 -34.22 -28.43 2.83
N THR A 452 -33.93 -28.49 4.13
CA THR A 452 -34.85 -29.12 5.09
C THR A 452 -36.20 -28.40 5.18
N ILE A 453 -36.20 -27.06 5.14
CA ILE A 453 -37.44 -26.27 5.08
C ILE A 453 -38.25 -26.64 3.83
N LYS A 454 -37.63 -26.66 2.65
CA LYS A 454 -38.29 -27.03 1.40
C LYS A 454 -38.90 -28.44 1.45
N ASP A 455 -38.20 -29.40 2.03
CA ASP A 455 -38.70 -30.77 2.19
C ASP A 455 -39.93 -30.80 3.12
N THR A 456 -39.91 -30.04 4.22
CA THR A 456 -41.06 -29.94 5.12
C THR A 456 -42.26 -29.23 4.51
N GLU A 457 -42.04 -28.17 3.73
CA GLU A 457 -43.11 -27.47 3.00
C GLU A 457 -43.76 -28.38 1.96
N LYS A 458 -42.96 -29.18 1.26
CA LYS A 458 -43.47 -30.19 0.32
C LYS A 458 -44.31 -31.24 1.04
N ALA A 459 -43.80 -31.79 2.14
CA ALA A 459 -44.56 -32.76 2.94
C ALA A 459 -45.87 -32.15 3.48
N GLN A 460 -45.86 -30.87 3.87
CA GLN A 460 -47.05 -30.16 4.29
C GLN A 460 -48.07 -30.02 3.15
N ALA A 461 -47.62 -29.73 1.93
CA ALA A 461 -48.49 -29.66 0.75
C ALA A 461 -49.09 -31.03 0.40
N ASP A 462 -48.30 -32.10 0.45
CA ASP A 462 -48.77 -33.47 0.20
C ASP A 462 -49.84 -33.89 1.25
N ASN A 463 -49.60 -33.58 2.53
CA ASN A 463 -50.58 -33.82 3.59
C ASN A 463 -51.87 -33.02 3.40
N ALA A 464 -51.79 -31.78 2.91
CA ALA A 464 -52.98 -30.97 2.63
C ALA A 464 -53.85 -31.58 1.53
N LEU A 465 -53.23 -32.15 0.48
CA LEU A 465 -53.95 -32.87 -0.57
C LEU A 465 -54.66 -34.12 -0.04
N GLU A 466 -54.02 -34.88 0.84
CA GLU A 466 -54.64 -36.06 1.47
C GLU A 466 -55.84 -35.67 2.36
N ILE A 467 -55.72 -34.57 3.11
CA ILE A 467 -56.83 -34.03 3.92
C ILE A 467 -58.00 -33.65 3.01
N ASP A 468 -57.77 -32.95 1.90
CA ASP A 468 -58.83 -32.56 0.97
C ASP A 468 -59.53 -33.79 0.35
N GLU A 469 -58.79 -34.86 0.03
CA GLU A 469 -59.36 -36.11 -0.46
C GLU A 469 -60.26 -36.77 0.60
N ILE A 470 -59.81 -36.81 1.85
CA ILE A 470 -60.61 -37.34 2.98
C ILE A 470 -61.87 -36.50 3.18
N VAL A 471 -61.77 -35.17 3.16
CA VAL A 471 -62.92 -34.26 3.30
C VAL A 471 -63.93 -34.49 2.18
N SER A 472 -63.48 -34.64 0.94
CA SER A 472 -64.35 -34.95 -0.21
C SER A 472 -65.10 -36.27 0.00
N ARG A 473 -64.39 -37.34 0.38
CA ARG A 473 -64.97 -38.66 0.65
C ARG A 473 -65.98 -38.65 1.80
N ILE A 474 -65.71 -37.88 2.85
CA ILE A 474 -66.66 -37.66 3.96
C ILE A 474 -67.91 -36.94 3.43
N GLY A 475 -67.74 -35.92 2.60
CA GLY A 475 -68.83 -35.19 1.94
C GLY A 475 -69.76 -36.14 1.18
N GLU A 476 -69.22 -36.96 0.28
CA GLU A 476 -69.98 -37.94 -0.51
C GLU A 476 -70.74 -38.94 0.38
N LYS A 477 -70.05 -39.53 1.38
CA LYS A 477 -70.68 -40.48 2.30
C LYS A 477 -71.79 -39.83 3.13
N SER A 478 -71.62 -38.57 3.53
CA SER A 478 -72.65 -37.83 4.28
C SER A 478 -73.90 -37.58 3.45
N GLU A 479 -73.77 -37.33 2.14
CA GLU A 479 -74.91 -37.19 1.23
C GLU A 479 -75.62 -38.53 1.02
N SER A 480 -74.86 -39.60 0.78
CA SER A 480 -75.41 -40.95 0.67
C SER A 480 -76.17 -41.36 1.94
N LEU A 481 -75.65 -41.03 3.12
CA LEU A 481 -76.32 -41.31 4.40
C LEU A 481 -77.64 -40.56 4.51
N ARG A 482 -77.66 -39.25 4.21
CA ARG A 482 -78.89 -38.44 4.20
C ARG A 482 -79.95 -39.00 3.25
N GLU A 483 -79.54 -39.56 2.12
CA GLU A 483 -80.47 -40.21 1.19
C GLU A 483 -81.03 -41.53 1.73
N MET A 484 -80.22 -42.32 2.42
CA MET A 484 -80.67 -43.54 3.10
C MET A 484 -81.66 -43.24 4.22
N GLU A 485 -81.41 -42.22 5.04
CA GLU A 485 -82.32 -41.79 6.12
C GLU A 485 -83.69 -41.34 5.57
N ARG A 486 -83.74 -40.67 4.41
CA ARG A 486 -85.02 -40.34 3.76
C ARG A 486 -85.77 -41.60 3.34
N LYS A 487 -85.07 -42.56 2.75
CA LYS A 487 -85.65 -43.85 2.32
C LYS A 487 -86.10 -44.70 3.49
N GLU A 488 -85.39 -44.64 4.62
CA GLU A 488 -85.70 -45.40 5.82
C GLU A 488 -87.12 -45.12 6.31
N LYS A 489 -87.57 -43.86 6.30
CA LYS A 489 -88.96 -43.53 6.68
C LYS A 489 -90.00 -44.29 5.85
N SER A 490 -89.77 -44.41 4.54
CA SER A 490 -90.65 -45.18 3.65
C SER A 490 -90.58 -46.68 3.96
N TRP A 491 -89.39 -47.21 4.22
CA TRP A 491 -89.20 -48.61 4.62
C TRP A 491 -89.85 -48.93 5.96
N GLN A 492 -89.80 -48.04 6.94
CA GLN A 492 -90.47 -48.21 8.23
C GLN A 492 -91.99 -48.32 8.06
N VAL A 493 -92.60 -47.49 7.20
CA VAL A 493 -94.03 -47.61 6.87
C VAL A 493 -94.34 -48.96 6.22
N ARG A 494 -93.54 -49.37 5.23
CA ARG A 494 -93.70 -50.68 4.56
C ARG A 494 -93.56 -51.84 5.53
N LYS A 495 -92.63 -51.75 6.48
CA LYS A 495 -92.42 -52.75 7.53
C LYS A 495 -93.68 -52.90 8.39
N VAL A 496 -94.21 -51.81 8.93
CA VAL A 496 -95.43 -51.82 9.75
C VAL A 496 -96.63 -52.39 8.97
N GLU A 497 -96.75 -52.04 7.69
CA GLU A 497 -97.82 -52.58 6.84
C GLU A 497 -97.65 -54.09 6.59
N ALA A 498 -96.41 -54.55 6.38
CA ALA A 498 -96.11 -55.97 6.21
C ALA A 498 -96.38 -56.76 7.50
N GLU A 499 -95.99 -56.24 8.67
CA GLU A 499 -96.26 -56.83 9.99
C GLU A 499 -97.78 -56.99 10.21
N ARG A 500 -98.57 -55.95 9.91
CA ARG A 500 -100.06 -56.03 10.00
C ARG A 500 -100.64 -57.10 9.07
N LYS A 501 -100.11 -57.23 7.85
CA LYS A 501 -100.55 -58.28 6.92
C LYS A 501 -100.24 -59.66 7.46
N LEU A 502 -99.08 -59.84 8.09
CA LEU A 502 -98.68 -61.10 8.71
C LEU A 502 -99.63 -61.47 9.86
N GLU A 503 -99.93 -60.52 10.76
CA GLU A 503 -100.88 -60.69 11.86
C GLU A 503 -102.27 -61.10 11.36
N SER A 504 -102.77 -60.45 10.30
CA SER A 504 -104.04 -60.83 9.67
C SER A 504 -104.03 -62.24 9.09
N VAL A 505 -102.89 -62.72 8.56
CA VAL A 505 -102.74 -64.10 8.06
C VAL A 505 -102.74 -65.08 9.22
N GLU A 506 -102.05 -64.78 10.32
CA GLU A 506 -102.05 -65.61 11.53
C GLU A 506 -103.44 -65.71 12.15
N GLU A 507 -104.19 -64.59 12.25
CA GLU A 507 -105.58 -64.62 12.70
C GLU A 507 -106.48 -65.46 11.78
N GLY A 508 -106.29 -65.34 10.46
CA GLY A 508 -107.00 -66.14 9.47
C GLY A 508 -106.68 -67.63 9.60
N TRP A 509 -105.41 -67.96 9.86
CA TRP A 509 -104.96 -69.32 10.12
C TRP A 509 -105.56 -69.89 11.42
N ALA A 510 -105.55 -69.12 12.51
CA ALA A 510 -106.14 -69.53 13.78
C ALA A 510 -107.64 -69.81 13.65
N LYS A 511 -108.38 -68.97 12.90
CA LYS A 511 -109.80 -69.21 12.58
C LYS A 511 -109.99 -70.51 11.79
N MET A 512 -109.12 -70.80 10.83
CA MET A 512 -109.13 -72.08 10.10
C MET A 512 -108.85 -73.28 11.03
N GLN A 513 -107.91 -73.14 11.96
CA GLN A 513 -107.60 -74.19 12.93
C GLN A 513 -108.80 -74.53 13.82
N CYS A 514 -109.54 -73.53 14.32
CA CYS A 514 -110.79 -73.78 15.06
C CYS A 514 -111.85 -74.51 14.22
N LEU A 515 -111.98 -74.15 12.93
CA LEU A 515 -112.90 -74.85 12.02
C LEU A 515 -112.50 -76.32 11.78
N PHE A 516 -111.22 -76.65 11.87
CA PHE A 516 -110.75 -78.04 11.79
C PHE A 516 -110.94 -78.83 13.08
N GLU A 517 -111.06 -78.19 14.25
CA GLU A 517 -111.38 -78.86 15.51
C GLU A 517 -112.87 -79.19 15.65
N ASP A 518 -113.75 -78.46 14.95
CA ASP A 518 -115.20 -78.71 14.87
C ASP A 518 -115.59 -79.84 13.89
N VAL A 519 -114.64 -80.31 13.06
CA VAL A 519 -114.79 -81.45 12.13
C VAL A 519 -114.21 -82.71 12.75
#